data_AF-A0A1Q4BHB1-F1
#
_entry.id   AF-A0A1Q4BHB1-F1
#
_cell.length_a   1.000
_cell.length_b   1.000
_cell.length_c   1.000
_cell.angle_alpha   90.00
_cell.angle_beta   90.00
_cell.angle_gamma   90.00
#
_symmetry.space_group_name_H-M   'P 1'
#
loop_
_entity.id
_entity.type
_entity.pdbx_description
1 polymer ?
#
loop_
_entity_poly.entity_id
_entity_poly.type
_entity_poly.pdbx_seq_one_letter_code
_entity_poly.pdbx_strand_id
1 'polypeptide(L)'
;MLEYLRTGDWLTRERVRIIAFTLLAFYIASMAFLFATSNGRVDRFDRPLGTDYSQVWTAGRFVLEGHPEKPFDNAVHERRQQEYFSPTSGFFHWGYPPYFLVVAAIFALLPYALSLLLWQASTFLLYLAAMRRIAPLQDGLLLAAAFPAVFVNVSHGHNGFLSAGLMALALLVLERRPIVAGILFGLLAYKPQFGLLIPVALVAGGYWRAVVAAGVTIVVMTLGTLWAFGWETWRGFFDMMHFSRVVVSEQGATGWYKIQTIFSAVRMWGGSIPLAYGVQAISALGCAAIVAWMWFTHADRRLAAAALMTGALLSTPYALDYDMVLLGPALAFVVVHGLEKGFRPWEKTALAMVWAIPLLTRTLTLATFVPVGQIVMIAFMAMIFSRAWAERGAGRGIAEQRLIAEIGAFSLVGAIGFAVDAGLTLLFAKGLGFSGYAARVPAMVIAVAVTWWLNRIWTFRSRDPRLLREFARYVLANLFTAACNLCIYALLLWGASRMGFEQSGGAIFAALVVGSGAAAVANFILSKYFSFAKEGDRAQEAKPPMASSPDPLR
;
A
#
# COMPACT_ATOMS: atom_id res chain seq x y z
N MET A 1 -2.87 4.11 -35.14
CA MET A 1 -2.99 3.17 -33.98
C MET A 1 -2.52 3.80 -32.67
N LEU A 2 -1.26 4.24 -32.55
CA LEU A 2 -0.74 4.86 -31.31
C LEU A 2 -1.53 6.09 -30.87
N GLU A 3 -1.93 6.96 -31.80
CA GLU A 3 -2.76 8.14 -31.46
C GLU A 3 -4.11 7.75 -30.86
N TYR A 4 -4.74 6.71 -31.40
CA TYR A 4 -6.03 6.21 -30.93
C TYR A 4 -5.95 5.63 -29.50
N LEU A 5 -4.83 4.96 -29.19
CA LEU A 5 -4.52 4.50 -27.83
C LEU A 5 -4.13 5.68 -26.89
N ARG A 6 -3.49 6.70 -27.43
CA ARG A 6 -3.09 7.90 -26.69
C ARG A 6 -4.30 8.73 -26.26
N THR A 7 -5.25 8.98 -27.15
CA THR A 7 -6.48 9.73 -26.80
C THR A 7 -7.48 8.87 -26.03
N GLY A 8 -7.43 7.55 -26.25
CA GLY A 8 -8.37 6.60 -25.69
C GLY A 8 -9.75 6.65 -26.35
N ASP A 9 -9.86 7.19 -27.56
CA ASP A 9 -11.13 7.29 -28.31
C ASP A 9 -11.67 5.92 -28.73
N TRP A 10 -10.85 4.87 -28.59
CA TRP A 10 -11.26 3.47 -28.74
C TRP A 10 -12.21 2.96 -27.65
N LEU A 11 -12.24 3.62 -26.49
CA LEU A 11 -13.14 3.29 -25.38
C LEU A 11 -14.49 3.98 -25.55
N THR A 12 -15.19 3.63 -26.62
CA THR A 12 -16.56 4.10 -26.82
C THR A 12 -17.50 3.44 -25.81
N ARG A 13 -18.57 4.15 -25.44
CA ARG A 13 -19.59 3.64 -24.52
C ARG A 13 -20.17 2.30 -24.99
N GLU A 14 -20.44 2.18 -26.29
CA GLU A 14 -20.94 0.94 -26.90
C GLU A 14 -19.96 -0.22 -26.72
N ARG A 15 -18.68 -0.03 -27.07
CA ARG A 15 -17.66 -1.08 -26.93
C ARG A 15 -17.49 -1.51 -25.47
N VAL A 16 -17.49 -0.54 -24.55
CA VAL A 16 -17.43 -0.79 -23.11
C VAL A 16 -18.63 -1.62 -22.62
N ARG A 17 -19.85 -1.33 -23.09
CA ARG A 17 -21.05 -2.13 -22.77
C ARG A 17 -20.96 -3.54 -23.34
N ILE A 18 -20.55 -3.70 -24.61
CA ILE A 18 -20.41 -5.02 -25.25
C ILE A 18 -19.40 -5.89 -24.48
N ILE A 19 -18.26 -5.33 -24.10
CA ILE A 19 -17.24 -6.03 -23.30
C ILE A 19 -17.84 -6.44 -21.95
N ALA A 20 -18.50 -5.52 -21.25
CA ALA A 20 -19.08 -5.79 -19.95
C ALA A 20 -20.16 -6.87 -19.99
N PHE A 21 -21.08 -6.81 -20.95
CA PHE A 21 -22.12 -7.84 -21.13
C PHE A 21 -21.53 -9.19 -21.50
N THR A 22 -20.56 -9.22 -22.42
CA THR A 22 -19.87 -10.46 -22.81
C THR A 22 -19.20 -11.12 -21.61
N LEU A 23 -18.50 -10.33 -20.78
CA LEU A 23 -17.85 -10.83 -19.58
C LEU A 23 -18.86 -11.32 -18.52
N LEU A 24 -19.95 -10.59 -18.28
CA LEU A 24 -21.00 -11.04 -17.37
C LEU A 24 -21.67 -12.33 -17.85
N ALA A 25 -21.98 -12.43 -19.15
CA ALA A 25 -22.53 -13.65 -19.74
C ALA A 25 -21.56 -14.82 -19.56
N PHE A 26 -20.26 -14.59 -19.79
CA PHE A 26 -19.22 -15.59 -19.53
C PHE A 26 -19.13 -15.98 -18.05
N TYR A 27 -19.23 -15.03 -17.11
CA TYR A 27 -19.21 -15.30 -15.67
C TYR A 27 -20.40 -16.15 -15.25
N ILE A 28 -21.60 -15.78 -15.69
CA ILE A 28 -22.84 -16.51 -15.41
C ILE A 28 -22.77 -17.91 -15.99
N ALA A 29 -22.36 -18.07 -17.25
CA ALA A 29 -22.20 -19.37 -17.89
C ALA A 29 -21.16 -20.25 -17.16
N SER A 30 -20.02 -19.67 -16.76
CA SER A 30 -18.97 -20.38 -16.03
C SER A 30 -19.45 -20.85 -14.66
N MET A 31 -20.20 -20.01 -13.93
CA MET A 31 -20.77 -20.39 -12.63
C MET A 31 -21.88 -21.43 -12.80
N ALA A 32 -22.78 -21.25 -13.78
CA ALA A 32 -23.82 -22.22 -14.09
C ALA A 32 -23.23 -23.59 -14.44
N PHE A 33 -22.17 -23.62 -15.25
CA PHE A 33 -21.44 -24.85 -15.57
C PHE A 33 -20.79 -25.48 -14.32
N LEU A 34 -20.17 -24.67 -13.46
CA LEU A 34 -19.56 -25.15 -12.21
C LEU A 34 -20.61 -25.83 -11.31
N PHE A 35 -21.78 -25.21 -11.12
CA PHE A 35 -22.88 -25.77 -10.33
C PHE A 35 -23.53 -26.99 -11.01
N ALA A 36 -23.79 -26.93 -12.32
CA ALA A 36 -24.41 -28.02 -13.06
C ALA A 36 -23.53 -29.29 -13.11
N THR A 37 -22.22 -29.13 -12.97
CA THR A 37 -21.25 -30.24 -12.93
C THR A 37 -20.78 -30.59 -11.53
N SER A 38 -21.34 -29.96 -10.50
CA SER A 38 -21.01 -30.24 -9.10
C SER A 38 -21.68 -31.51 -8.58
N ASN A 39 -21.06 -32.13 -7.58
CA ASN A 39 -21.65 -33.24 -6.84
C ASN A 39 -21.62 -32.93 -5.34
N GLY A 40 -22.79 -32.70 -4.75
CA GLY A 40 -22.88 -32.27 -3.35
C GLY A 40 -22.25 -30.90 -3.11
N ARG A 41 -21.15 -30.84 -2.33
CA ARG A 41 -20.47 -29.58 -1.97
C ARG A 41 -19.20 -29.31 -2.79
N VAL A 42 -18.83 -30.21 -3.70
CA VAL A 42 -17.61 -30.11 -4.50
C VAL A 42 -17.91 -29.96 -5.99
N ASP A 43 -17.01 -29.32 -6.72
CA ASP A 43 -17.06 -29.21 -8.17
C ASP A 43 -16.60 -30.49 -8.87
N ARG A 44 -16.67 -30.52 -10.21
CA ARG A 44 -16.21 -31.67 -11.04
C ARG A 44 -14.72 -32.02 -10.90
N PHE A 45 -13.93 -31.17 -10.26
CA PHE A 45 -12.50 -31.39 -9.98
C PHE A 45 -12.28 -31.71 -8.50
N ASP A 46 -13.35 -32.03 -7.78
CA ASP A 46 -13.36 -32.40 -6.37
C ASP A 46 -12.93 -31.28 -5.42
N ARG A 47 -12.99 -30.02 -5.87
CA ARG A 47 -12.69 -28.85 -5.05
C ARG A 47 -13.98 -28.33 -4.40
N PRO A 48 -13.95 -27.76 -3.19
CA PRO A 48 -15.15 -27.19 -2.59
C PRO A 48 -15.74 -26.10 -3.50
N LEU A 49 -17.07 -26.07 -3.64
CA LEU A 49 -17.74 -24.97 -4.34
C LEU A 49 -17.42 -23.65 -3.63
N GLY A 50 -16.84 -22.69 -4.32
CA GLY A 50 -16.34 -21.46 -3.69
C GLY A 50 -15.02 -21.61 -2.94
N THR A 51 -14.28 -22.71 -3.13
CA THR A 51 -12.90 -22.98 -2.65
C THR A 51 -12.55 -22.33 -1.30
N ASP A 52 -11.97 -21.12 -1.28
CA ASP A 52 -11.52 -20.42 -0.07
C ASP A 52 -12.67 -20.12 0.95
N TYR A 53 -13.94 -20.18 0.54
CA TYR A 53 -15.07 -20.08 1.47
C TYR A 53 -15.23 -21.33 2.36
N SER A 54 -14.72 -22.49 1.92
CA SER A 54 -14.82 -23.75 2.67
C SER A 54 -14.24 -23.64 4.07
N GLN A 55 -13.09 -22.95 4.21
CA GLN A 55 -12.45 -22.73 5.51
C GLN A 55 -13.21 -21.71 6.37
N VAL A 56 -13.92 -20.75 5.77
CA VAL A 56 -14.78 -19.84 6.54
C VAL A 56 -15.92 -20.61 7.17
N TRP A 57 -16.63 -21.39 6.36
CA TRP A 57 -17.77 -22.16 6.85
C TRP A 57 -17.32 -23.22 7.88
N THR A 58 -16.20 -23.92 7.62
CA THR A 58 -15.63 -24.91 8.53
C THR A 58 -15.22 -24.29 9.87
N ALA A 59 -14.56 -23.13 9.86
CA ALA A 59 -14.23 -22.40 11.08
C ALA A 59 -15.49 -22.02 11.88
N GLY A 60 -16.54 -21.55 11.19
CA GLY A 60 -17.81 -21.26 11.82
C GLY A 60 -18.46 -22.48 12.47
N ARG A 61 -18.37 -23.67 11.84
CA ARG A 61 -18.85 -24.92 12.44
C ARG A 61 -18.13 -25.26 13.75
N PHE A 62 -16.80 -25.09 13.80
CA PHE A 62 -16.05 -25.27 15.04
C PHE A 62 -16.52 -24.33 16.16
N VAL A 63 -16.79 -23.06 15.84
CA VAL A 63 -17.31 -22.10 16.83
C VAL A 63 -18.67 -22.54 17.36
N LEU A 64 -19.59 -22.97 16.48
CA LEU A 64 -20.92 -23.45 16.85
C LEU A 64 -20.88 -24.74 17.68
N GLU A 65 -19.83 -25.55 17.52
CA GLU A 65 -19.55 -26.75 18.32
C GLU A 65 -18.86 -26.45 19.66
N GLY A 66 -18.61 -25.18 19.99
CA GLY A 66 -17.95 -24.77 21.24
C GLY A 66 -16.42 -24.88 21.21
N HIS A 67 -15.81 -24.90 20.02
CA HIS A 67 -14.38 -25.07 19.81
C HIS A 67 -13.75 -23.96 18.94
N PRO A 68 -13.86 -22.67 19.31
CA PRO A 68 -13.36 -21.55 18.50
C PRO A 68 -11.83 -21.55 18.28
N GLU A 69 -11.07 -22.31 19.05
CA GLU A 69 -9.62 -22.46 18.96
C GLU A 69 -9.16 -23.42 17.85
N LYS A 70 -9.98 -24.44 17.53
CA LYS A 70 -9.63 -25.50 16.57
C LYS A 70 -9.37 -25.04 15.13
N PRO A 71 -9.98 -23.97 14.60
CA PRO A 71 -9.65 -23.46 13.27
C PRO A 71 -8.18 -23.10 13.09
N PHE A 72 -7.45 -22.84 14.19
CA PHE A 72 -6.03 -22.48 14.15
C PHE A 72 -5.07 -23.68 14.20
N ASP A 73 -5.58 -24.90 14.37
CA ASP A 73 -4.81 -26.13 14.17
C ASP A 73 -5.03 -26.62 12.74
N ASN A 74 -4.00 -26.51 11.89
CA ASN A 74 -4.08 -26.87 10.48
C ASN A 74 -4.48 -28.33 10.26
N ALA A 75 -3.99 -29.27 11.06
CA ALA A 75 -4.27 -30.70 10.88
C ALA A 75 -5.71 -31.05 11.30
N VAL A 76 -6.21 -30.40 12.36
CA VAL A 76 -7.62 -30.54 12.77
C VAL A 76 -8.54 -29.88 11.75
N HIS A 77 -8.18 -28.69 11.27
CA HIS A 77 -8.97 -27.95 10.29
C HIS A 77 -9.02 -28.68 8.94
N GLU A 78 -7.89 -29.19 8.45
CA GLU A 78 -7.81 -29.96 7.21
C GLU A 78 -8.68 -31.22 7.27
N ARG A 79 -8.56 -32.02 8.33
CA ARG A 79 -9.40 -33.22 8.52
C ARG A 79 -10.88 -32.88 8.48
N ARG A 80 -11.29 -31.80 9.16
CA ARG A 80 -12.69 -31.37 9.15
C ARG A 80 -13.16 -30.90 7.77
N GLN A 81 -12.31 -30.24 7.00
CA GLN A 81 -12.63 -29.90 5.60
C GLN A 81 -12.82 -31.17 4.77
N GLN A 82 -11.92 -32.15 4.91
CA GLN A 82 -12.02 -33.42 4.20
C GLN A 82 -13.32 -34.18 4.53
N GLU A 83 -13.75 -34.16 5.80
CA GLU A 83 -15.03 -34.72 6.26
C GLU A 83 -16.24 -34.03 5.61
N TYR A 84 -16.20 -32.70 5.45
CA TYR A 84 -17.33 -31.95 4.91
C TYR A 84 -17.42 -31.90 3.39
N PHE A 85 -16.28 -32.02 2.69
CA PHE A 85 -16.17 -31.81 1.25
C PHE A 85 -15.68 -33.07 0.54
N SER A 86 -14.38 -33.35 0.60
CA SER A 86 -13.77 -34.56 0.05
C SER A 86 -12.35 -34.78 0.60
N PRO A 87 -11.88 -36.02 0.79
CA PRO A 87 -10.49 -36.32 1.13
C PRO A 87 -9.44 -35.71 0.19
N THR A 88 -9.80 -35.47 -1.08
CA THR A 88 -8.90 -34.92 -2.11
C THR A 88 -9.13 -33.44 -2.41
N SER A 89 -9.93 -32.73 -1.60
CA SER A 89 -10.31 -31.34 -1.86
C SER A 89 -9.20 -30.30 -1.69
N GLY A 90 -8.01 -30.74 -1.24
CA GLY A 90 -6.93 -29.86 -0.81
C GLY A 90 -7.24 -29.15 0.52
N PHE A 91 -6.26 -28.39 1.02
CA PHE A 91 -6.35 -27.67 2.29
C PHE A 91 -6.48 -26.16 2.07
N PHE A 92 -7.53 -25.57 2.65
CA PHE A 92 -7.72 -24.12 2.71
C PHE A 92 -7.49 -23.64 4.14
N HIS A 93 -6.43 -22.89 4.38
CA HIS A 93 -6.06 -22.47 5.73
C HIS A 93 -6.94 -21.33 6.25
N TRP A 94 -7.20 -21.32 7.57
CA TRP A 94 -7.81 -20.18 8.25
C TRP A 94 -6.74 -19.19 8.72
N GLY A 95 -6.77 -17.97 8.16
CA GLY A 95 -5.77 -16.94 8.41
C GLY A 95 -6.34 -15.65 8.99
N TYR A 96 -7.55 -15.69 9.59
CA TYR A 96 -8.25 -14.48 10.05
C TYR A 96 -8.20 -14.32 11.58
N PRO A 97 -8.18 -13.07 12.07
CA PRO A 97 -8.27 -12.79 13.50
C PRO A 97 -9.57 -13.34 14.12
N PRO A 98 -9.59 -13.62 15.43
CA PRO A 98 -10.73 -14.25 16.10
C PRO A 98 -12.08 -13.52 15.95
N TYR A 99 -12.10 -12.20 15.79
CA TYR A 99 -13.36 -11.50 15.54
C TYR A 99 -14.01 -11.83 14.20
N PHE A 100 -13.28 -12.37 13.22
CA PHE A 100 -13.89 -12.87 11.99
C PHE A 100 -14.60 -14.23 12.19
N LEU A 101 -14.30 -14.96 13.28
CA LEU A 101 -15.02 -16.18 13.66
C LEU A 101 -16.50 -15.90 13.97
N VAL A 102 -16.84 -14.69 14.44
CA VAL A 102 -18.24 -14.30 14.66
C VAL A 102 -19.01 -14.31 13.35
N VAL A 103 -18.44 -13.72 12.29
CA VAL A 103 -19.02 -13.71 10.95
C VAL A 103 -19.10 -15.14 10.41
N ALA A 104 -18.03 -15.91 10.56
CA ALA A 104 -18.00 -17.31 10.15
C ALA A 104 -19.12 -18.14 10.82
N ALA A 105 -19.30 -17.99 12.14
CA ALA A 105 -20.30 -18.71 12.91
C ALA A 105 -21.74 -18.35 12.48
N ILE A 106 -22.03 -17.05 12.27
CA ILE A 106 -23.34 -16.59 11.78
C ILE A 106 -23.70 -17.27 10.45
N PHE A 107 -22.76 -17.30 9.51
CA PHE A 107 -22.98 -17.93 8.21
C PHE A 107 -23.02 -19.47 8.31
N ALA A 108 -22.27 -20.08 9.24
CA ALA A 108 -22.23 -21.52 9.45
C ALA A 108 -23.49 -22.11 10.14
N LEU A 109 -24.42 -21.25 10.60
CA LEU A 109 -25.77 -21.66 10.99
C LEU A 109 -26.57 -22.19 9.80
N LEU A 110 -26.20 -21.78 8.58
CA LEU A 110 -26.88 -22.14 7.35
C LEU A 110 -26.20 -23.33 6.66
N PRO A 111 -26.95 -24.14 5.88
CA PRO A 111 -26.37 -25.12 4.97
C PRO A 111 -25.35 -24.46 4.02
N TYR A 112 -24.26 -25.18 3.73
CA TYR A 112 -23.09 -24.64 3.01
C TYR A 112 -23.43 -23.83 1.75
N ALA A 113 -24.26 -24.36 0.84
CA ALA A 113 -24.58 -23.69 -0.42
C ALA A 113 -25.34 -22.37 -0.21
N LEU A 114 -26.30 -22.34 0.72
CA LEU A 114 -27.03 -21.13 1.07
C LEU A 114 -26.13 -20.12 1.78
N SER A 115 -25.25 -20.61 2.64
CA SER A 115 -24.23 -19.82 3.34
C SER A 115 -23.32 -19.09 2.36
N LEU A 116 -22.74 -19.80 1.40
CA LEU A 116 -21.90 -19.25 0.32
C LEU A 116 -22.66 -18.22 -0.52
N LEU A 117 -23.90 -18.53 -0.91
CA LEU A 117 -24.72 -17.64 -1.73
C LEU A 117 -25.02 -16.33 -1.01
N LEU A 118 -25.46 -16.38 0.25
CA LEU A 118 -25.76 -15.18 1.02
C LEU A 118 -24.52 -14.38 1.38
N TRP A 119 -23.40 -15.06 1.67
CA TRP A 119 -22.12 -14.41 1.90
C TRP A 119 -21.68 -13.60 0.68
N GLN A 120 -21.68 -14.22 -0.50
CA GLN A 120 -21.32 -13.53 -1.74
C GLN A 120 -22.32 -12.44 -2.11
N ALA A 121 -23.63 -12.71 -2.02
CA ALA A 121 -24.66 -11.74 -2.38
C ALA A 121 -24.63 -10.49 -1.47
N SER A 122 -24.57 -10.67 -0.15
CA SER A 122 -24.58 -9.56 0.80
C SER A 122 -23.34 -8.66 0.67
N THR A 123 -22.16 -9.26 0.55
CA THR A 123 -20.91 -8.51 0.38
C THR A 123 -20.83 -7.86 -1.01
N PHE A 124 -21.32 -8.52 -2.06
CA PHE A 124 -21.40 -7.94 -3.41
C PHE A 124 -22.35 -6.74 -3.47
N LEU A 125 -23.50 -6.80 -2.79
CA LEU A 125 -24.42 -5.65 -2.68
C LEU A 125 -23.78 -4.46 -1.96
N LEU A 126 -22.98 -4.71 -0.92
CA LEU A 126 -22.19 -3.66 -0.25
C LEU A 126 -21.20 -3.01 -1.22
N TYR A 127 -20.48 -3.81 -1.99
CA TYR A 127 -19.57 -3.34 -3.05
C TYR A 127 -20.32 -2.50 -4.11
N LEU A 128 -21.43 -3.00 -4.65
CA LEU A 128 -22.21 -2.27 -5.66
C LEU A 128 -22.81 -0.97 -5.11
N ALA A 129 -23.26 -0.96 -3.85
CA ALA A 129 -23.74 0.24 -3.19
C ALA A 129 -22.63 1.30 -3.10
N ALA A 130 -21.40 0.91 -2.75
CA ALA A 130 -20.25 1.80 -2.75
C ALA A 130 -19.96 2.34 -4.17
N MET A 131 -19.93 1.46 -5.18
CA MET A 131 -19.69 1.84 -6.57
C MET A 131 -20.74 2.83 -7.10
N ARG A 132 -22.02 2.61 -6.82
CA ARG A 132 -23.12 3.50 -7.23
C ARG A 132 -23.02 4.89 -6.62
N ARG A 133 -22.45 5.00 -5.42
CA ARG A 133 -22.23 6.25 -4.69
C ARG A 133 -21.00 7.00 -5.16
N ILE A 134 -19.94 6.29 -5.54
CA ILE A 134 -18.72 6.90 -6.13
C ILE A 134 -19.03 7.41 -7.53
N ALA A 135 -19.59 6.56 -8.39
CA ALA A 135 -19.80 6.82 -9.80
C ALA A 135 -21.29 6.62 -10.15
N PRO A 136 -22.14 7.65 -9.96
CA PRO A 136 -23.57 7.61 -10.29
C PRO A 136 -23.82 7.69 -11.82
N LEU A 137 -23.07 6.92 -12.60
CA LEU A 137 -23.10 6.88 -14.06
C LEU A 137 -24.12 5.85 -14.54
N GLN A 138 -24.72 6.08 -15.72
CA GLN A 138 -25.74 5.20 -16.31
C GLN A 138 -25.30 3.73 -16.37
N ASP A 139 -24.07 3.47 -16.83
CA ASP A 139 -23.52 2.11 -16.96
C ASP A 139 -22.58 1.73 -15.80
N GLY A 140 -22.51 2.54 -14.73
CA GLY A 140 -21.52 2.36 -13.66
C GLY A 140 -21.66 1.03 -12.91
N LEU A 141 -22.90 0.60 -12.63
CA LEU A 141 -23.16 -0.69 -11.98
C LEU A 141 -22.87 -1.88 -12.89
N LEU A 142 -23.15 -1.76 -14.19
CA LEU A 142 -22.81 -2.78 -15.19
C LEU A 142 -21.30 -3.01 -15.21
N LEU A 143 -20.51 -1.92 -15.23
CA LEU A 143 -19.05 -2.00 -15.24
C LEU A 143 -18.45 -2.47 -13.92
N ALA A 144 -19.09 -2.13 -12.79
CA ALA A 144 -18.71 -2.64 -11.48
C ALA A 144 -18.97 -4.16 -11.41
N ALA A 145 -20.13 -4.64 -11.86
CA ALA A 145 -20.46 -6.07 -11.85
C ALA A 145 -19.61 -6.87 -12.84
N ALA A 146 -19.30 -6.29 -14.01
CA ALA A 146 -18.45 -6.92 -15.02
C ALA A 146 -16.95 -6.82 -14.72
N PHE A 147 -16.55 -6.11 -13.66
CA PHE A 147 -15.13 -5.93 -13.33
C PHE A 147 -14.48 -7.31 -13.08
N PRO A 148 -13.39 -7.69 -13.77
CA PRO A 148 -12.91 -9.07 -13.73
C PRO A 148 -12.48 -9.59 -12.36
N ALA A 149 -12.08 -8.72 -11.42
CA ALA A 149 -11.83 -9.14 -10.04
C ALA A 149 -13.10 -9.65 -9.33
N VAL A 150 -14.30 -9.24 -9.77
CA VAL A 150 -15.59 -9.78 -9.28
C VAL A 150 -15.67 -11.28 -9.56
N PHE A 151 -15.33 -11.70 -10.78
CA PHE A 151 -15.34 -13.12 -11.13
C PHE A 151 -14.31 -13.92 -10.34
N VAL A 152 -13.09 -13.39 -10.18
CA VAL A 152 -12.05 -14.03 -9.36
C VAL A 152 -12.52 -14.16 -7.91
N ASN A 153 -13.14 -13.12 -7.35
CA ASN A 153 -13.66 -13.16 -5.98
C ASN A 153 -14.85 -14.12 -5.82
N VAL A 154 -15.77 -14.17 -6.80
CA VAL A 154 -16.93 -15.09 -6.79
C VAL A 154 -16.52 -16.54 -6.92
N SER A 155 -15.62 -16.86 -7.84
CA SER A 155 -15.14 -18.22 -8.04
C SER A 155 -14.42 -18.78 -6.79
N HIS A 156 -13.83 -17.92 -5.97
CA HIS A 156 -13.20 -18.28 -4.69
C HIS A 156 -14.09 -18.05 -3.46
N GLY A 157 -15.35 -17.61 -3.61
CA GLY A 157 -16.22 -17.29 -2.46
C GLY A 157 -15.60 -16.29 -1.47
N HIS A 158 -14.72 -15.40 -1.94
CA HIS A 158 -13.79 -14.67 -1.08
C HIS A 158 -14.36 -13.32 -0.58
N ASN A 159 -13.71 -12.75 0.42
CA ASN A 159 -14.11 -11.51 1.11
C ASN A 159 -13.67 -10.19 0.44
N GLY A 160 -13.24 -10.21 -0.83
CA GLY A 160 -12.77 -9.01 -1.53
C GLY A 160 -13.85 -7.93 -1.65
N PHE A 161 -15.12 -8.31 -1.85
CA PHE A 161 -16.25 -7.36 -1.85
C PHE A 161 -16.43 -6.65 -0.51
N LEU A 162 -16.30 -7.38 0.60
CA LEU A 162 -16.40 -6.80 1.94
C LEU A 162 -15.29 -5.78 2.18
N SER A 163 -14.04 -6.12 1.83
CA SER A 163 -12.90 -5.20 1.98
C SER A 163 -13.06 -3.94 1.12
N ALA A 164 -13.39 -4.11 -0.16
CA ALA A 164 -13.58 -2.98 -1.08
C ALA A 164 -14.76 -2.10 -0.66
N GLY A 165 -15.89 -2.70 -0.28
CA GLY A 165 -17.10 -2.00 0.14
C GLY A 165 -16.90 -1.19 1.42
N LEU A 166 -16.34 -1.80 2.47
CA LEU A 166 -16.05 -1.11 3.73
C LEU A 166 -15.09 0.06 3.51
N MET A 167 -13.97 -0.16 2.80
CA MET A 167 -12.99 0.91 2.56
C MET A 167 -13.55 2.05 1.71
N ALA A 168 -14.27 1.73 0.64
CA ALA A 168 -14.89 2.73 -0.23
C ALA A 168 -15.96 3.56 0.49
N LEU A 169 -16.84 2.91 1.27
CA LEU A 169 -17.88 3.60 2.05
C LEU A 169 -17.27 4.45 3.17
N ALA A 170 -16.23 3.95 3.85
CA ALA A 170 -15.49 4.73 4.84
C ALA A 170 -14.93 6.01 4.22
N LEU A 171 -14.30 5.91 3.04
CA LEU A 171 -13.76 7.05 2.32
C LEU A 171 -14.82 8.06 1.85
N LEU A 172 -15.98 7.58 1.41
CA LEU A 172 -17.12 8.41 0.99
C LEU A 172 -17.74 9.21 2.13
N VAL A 173 -17.81 8.65 3.34
CA VAL A 173 -18.48 9.30 4.48
C VAL A 173 -17.52 10.03 5.40
N LEU A 174 -16.21 9.93 5.18
CA LEU A 174 -15.17 10.40 6.11
C LEU A 174 -15.33 11.86 6.54
N GLU A 175 -15.55 12.78 5.60
CA GLU A 175 -15.67 14.21 5.89
C GLU A 175 -16.95 14.55 6.67
N ARG A 176 -18.08 13.91 6.30
CA ARG A 176 -19.39 14.23 6.87
C ARG A 176 -19.68 13.47 8.17
N ARG A 177 -19.15 12.26 8.30
CA ARG A 177 -19.42 11.32 9.40
C ARG A 177 -18.13 10.57 9.79
N PRO A 178 -17.12 11.28 10.35
CA PRO A 178 -15.81 10.70 10.61
C PRO A 178 -15.85 9.52 11.60
N ILE A 179 -16.79 9.51 12.55
CA ILE A 179 -16.95 8.37 13.48
C ILE A 179 -17.41 7.13 12.72
N VAL A 180 -18.40 7.25 11.82
CA VAL A 180 -18.89 6.13 11.01
C VAL A 180 -17.80 5.62 10.08
N ALA A 181 -17.03 6.52 9.45
CA ALA A 181 -15.88 6.13 8.66
C ALA A 181 -14.83 5.37 9.48
N GLY A 182 -14.54 5.84 10.70
CA GLY A 182 -13.66 5.15 11.63
C GLY A 182 -14.16 3.74 11.98
N ILE A 183 -15.45 3.57 12.25
CA ILE A 183 -16.06 2.24 12.47
C ILE A 183 -15.86 1.34 11.24
N LEU A 184 -16.17 1.83 10.04
CA LEU A 184 -16.00 1.06 8.80
C LEU A 184 -14.53 0.69 8.54
N PHE A 185 -13.58 1.59 8.82
CA PHE A 185 -12.15 1.28 8.77
C PHE A 185 -11.73 0.28 9.86
N GLY A 186 -12.27 0.38 11.07
CA GLY A 186 -12.00 -0.58 12.16
C GLY A 186 -12.52 -1.98 11.84
N LEU A 187 -13.68 -2.09 11.19
CA LEU A 187 -14.23 -3.36 10.72
C LEU A 187 -13.34 -4.05 9.67
N LEU A 188 -12.51 -3.31 8.92
CA LEU A 188 -11.54 -3.91 7.99
C LEU A 188 -10.40 -4.65 8.67
N ALA A 189 -10.25 -4.53 10.00
CA ALA A 189 -9.16 -5.18 10.73
C ALA A 189 -9.16 -6.71 10.57
N TYR A 190 -10.21 -7.35 10.06
CA TYR A 190 -10.16 -8.79 9.72
C TYR A 190 -9.15 -9.10 8.62
N LYS A 191 -8.75 -8.07 7.83
CA LYS A 191 -7.58 -8.07 6.96
C LYS A 191 -6.62 -6.97 7.39
N PRO A 192 -5.84 -7.18 8.47
CA PRO A 192 -5.00 -6.14 9.07
C PRO A 192 -4.01 -5.53 8.07
N GLN A 193 -3.59 -6.29 7.07
CA GLN A 193 -2.68 -5.82 6.02
C GLN A 193 -3.22 -4.66 5.18
N PHE A 194 -4.55 -4.56 4.96
CA PHE A 194 -5.15 -3.41 4.28
C PHE A 194 -5.32 -2.20 5.21
N GLY A 195 -5.17 -2.42 6.51
CA GLY A 195 -5.13 -1.40 7.55
C GLY A 195 -3.88 -0.52 7.54
N LEU A 196 -2.78 -0.93 6.90
CA LEU A 196 -1.46 -0.31 7.08
C LEU A 196 -1.41 1.18 6.72
N LEU A 197 -2.01 1.57 5.59
CA LEU A 197 -1.97 2.96 5.10
C LEU A 197 -3.13 3.82 5.61
N ILE A 198 -4.15 3.23 6.23
CA ILE A 198 -5.32 3.97 6.72
C ILE A 198 -4.91 4.96 7.82
N PRO A 199 -4.17 4.59 8.89
CA PRO A 199 -3.70 5.54 9.89
C PRO A 199 -2.84 6.66 9.29
N VAL A 200 -1.99 6.34 8.32
CA VAL A 200 -1.13 7.33 7.63
C VAL A 200 -2.00 8.39 6.94
N ALA A 201 -2.99 7.96 6.17
CA ALA A 201 -3.96 8.84 5.52
C ALA A 201 -4.74 9.69 6.52
N LEU A 202 -5.32 9.07 7.54
CA LEU A 202 -6.19 9.75 8.49
C LEU A 202 -5.43 10.76 9.36
N VAL A 203 -4.24 10.42 9.84
CA VAL A 203 -3.38 11.33 10.61
C VAL A 203 -2.90 12.48 9.73
N ALA A 204 -2.40 12.20 8.52
CA ALA A 204 -1.95 13.24 7.60
C ALA A 204 -3.07 14.20 7.21
N GLY A 205 -4.30 13.71 7.07
CA GLY A 205 -5.49 14.53 6.79
C GLY A 205 -6.20 15.10 8.02
N GLY A 206 -5.68 14.91 9.23
CA GLY A 206 -6.27 15.46 10.47
C GLY A 206 -7.59 14.82 10.93
N TYR A 207 -7.92 13.60 10.48
CA TYR A 207 -9.17 12.91 10.79
C TYR A 207 -9.13 12.14 12.13
N TRP A 208 -8.76 12.83 13.21
CA TRP A 208 -8.57 12.21 14.54
C TRP A 208 -9.79 11.47 15.07
N ARG A 209 -11.00 11.99 14.82
CA ARG A 209 -12.26 11.32 15.22
C ARG A 209 -12.41 9.95 14.55
N ALA A 210 -11.98 9.82 13.29
CA ALA A 210 -12.00 8.55 12.57
C ALA A 210 -10.93 7.59 13.10
N VAL A 211 -9.73 8.10 13.43
CA VAL A 211 -8.64 7.31 14.06
C VAL A 211 -9.11 6.72 15.38
N VAL A 212 -9.66 7.54 16.26
CA VAL A 212 -10.18 7.10 17.57
C VAL A 212 -11.31 6.10 17.39
N ALA A 213 -12.28 6.38 16.53
CA ALA A 213 -13.40 5.46 16.28
C ALA A 213 -12.95 4.11 15.70
N ALA A 214 -11.95 4.09 14.80
CA ALA A 214 -11.35 2.87 14.30
C ALA A 214 -10.64 2.08 15.41
N GLY A 215 -9.84 2.76 16.24
CA GLY A 215 -9.18 2.16 17.40
C GLY A 215 -10.16 1.55 18.39
N VAL A 216 -11.21 2.30 18.76
CA VAL A 216 -12.28 1.81 19.66
C VAL A 216 -13.00 0.60 19.05
N THR A 217 -13.30 0.63 17.76
CA THR A 217 -13.95 -0.51 17.07
C THR A 217 -13.08 -1.77 17.16
N ILE A 218 -11.78 -1.65 16.90
CA ILE A 218 -10.84 -2.78 17.01
C ILE A 218 -10.76 -3.28 18.45
N VAL A 219 -10.64 -2.39 19.43
CA VAL A 219 -10.61 -2.77 20.86
C VAL A 219 -11.90 -3.50 21.26
N VAL A 220 -13.06 -3.01 20.86
CA VAL A 220 -14.35 -3.66 21.16
C VAL A 220 -14.45 -5.05 20.53
N MET A 221 -14.07 -5.21 19.26
CA MET A 221 -14.05 -6.53 18.61
C MET A 221 -13.06 -7.49 19.29
N THR A 222 -11.88 -6.99 19.65
CA THR A 222 -10.83 -7.77 20.31
C THR A 222 -11.27 -8.22 21.70
N LEU A 223 -11.71 -7.30 22.56
CA LEU A 223 -12.18 -7.61 23.91
C LEU A 223 -13.44 -8.49 23.88
N GLY A 224 -14.37 -8.21 22.96
CA GLY A 224 -15.58 -9.00 22.79
C GLY A 224 -15.30 -10.45 22.43
N THR A 225 -14.33 -10.70 21.54
CA THR A 225 -13.94 -12.07 21.16
C THR A 225 -12.98 -12.72 22.12
N LEU A 226 -12.15 -11.96 22.84
CA LEU A 226 -11.39 -12.49 23.98
C LEU A 226 -12.35 -13.01 25.07
N TRP A 227 -13.42 -12.26 25.35
CA TRP A 227 -14.45 -12.66 26.29
C TRP A 227 -15.27 -13.87 25.78
N ALA A 228 -15.68 -13.86 24.51
CA ALA A 228 -16.53 -14.91 23.94
C ALA A 228 -15.78 -16.22 23.64
N PHE A 229 -14.53 -16.15 23.19
CA PHE A 229 -13.77 -17.30 22.68
C PHE A 229 -12.51 -17.64 23.50
N GLY A 230 -12.19 -16.82 24.51
CA GLY A 230 -11.05 -17.05 25.39
C GLY A 230 -9.69 -16.71 24.78
N TRP A 231 -8.66 -16.75 25.63
CA TRP A 231 -7.27 -16.47 25.26
C TRP A 231 -6.67 -17.51 24.31
N GLU A 232 -7.02 -18.78 24.44
CA GLU A 232 -6.47 -19.86 23.60
C GLU A 232 -6.76 -19.64 22.10
N THR A 233 -7.94 -19.11 21.78
CA THR A 233 -8.30 -18.73 20.41
C THR A 233 -7.39 -17.63 19.86
N TRP A 234 -7.06 -16.63 20.67
CA TRP A 234 -6.13 -15.55 20.30
C TRP A 234 -4.70 -16.04 20.18
N ARG A 235 -4.26 -16.93 21.09
CA ARG A 235 -2.96 -17.59 21.01
C ARG A 235 -2.82 -18.35 19.69
N GLY A 236 -3.83 -19.16 19.34
CA GLY A 236 -3.86 -19.89 18.07
C GLY A 236 -3.76 -18.97 16.85
N PHE A 237 -4.43 -17.81 16.86
CA PHE A 237 -4.27 -16.80 15.81
C PHE A 237 -2.83 -16.29 15.69
N PHE A 238 -2.17 -15.96 16.81
CA PHE A 238 -0.78 -15.48 16.78
C PHE A 238 0.19 -16.55 16.27
N ASP A 239 0.00 -17.81 16.67
CA ASP A 239 0.78 -18.95 16.18
C ASP A 239 0.55 -19.16 14.67
N MET A 240 -0.69 -18.99 14.19
CA MET A 240 -1.03 -19.08 12.77
C MET A 240 -0.41 -17.97 11.93
N MET A 241 -0.22 -16.75 12.47
CA MET A 241 0.46 -15.68 11.72
C MET A 241 1.88 -16.08 11.30
N HIS A 242 2.59 -16.87 12.13
CA HIS A 242 3.89 -17.42 11.76
C HIS A 242 3.77 -18.38 10.56
N PHE A 243 2.75 -19.26 10.56
CA PHE A 243 2.48 -20.16 9.44
C PHE A 243 2.15 -19.40 8.14
N SER A 244 1.26 -18.40 8.18
CA SER A 244 0.93 -17.58 7.00
C SER A 244 2.14 -16.85 6.44
N ARG A 245 3.05 -16.38 7.30
CA ARG A 245 4.30 -15.75 6.87
C ARG A 245 5.23 -16.76 6.19
N VAL A 246 5.57 -17.85 6.87
CA VAL A 246 6.61 -18.78 6.41
C VAL A 246 6.11 -19.65 5.25
N VAL A 247 4.97 -20.30 5.42
CA VAL A 247 4.49 -21.32 4.48
C VAL A 247 3.79 -20.68 3.28
N VAL A 248 2.89 -19.73 3.53
CA VAL A 248 2.10 -19.14 2.45
C VAL A 248 2.91 -18.10 1.67
N SER A 249 3.62 -17.20 2.37
CA SER A 249 4.32 -16.09 1.70
C SER A 249 5.76 -16.47 1.32
N GLU A 250 6.60 -16.84 2.28
CA GLU A 250 8.04 -17.06 2.06
C GLU A 250 8.34 -18.31 1.21
N GLN A 251 7.59 -19.40 1.42
CA GLN A 251 7.68 -20.65 0.65
C GLN A 251 6.74 -20.71 -0.56
N GLY A 252 5.73 -19.83 -0.63
CA GLY A 252 4.85 -19.74 -1.79
C GLY A 252 3.89 -20.91 -1.96
N ALA A 253 3.40 -21.51 -0.86
CA ALA A 253 2.56 -22.71 -0.91
C ALA A 253 1.29 -22.57 -1.79
N THR A 254 0.75 -21.36 -1.94
CA THR A 254 -0.41 -21.07 -2.81
C THR A 254 -0.03 -20.69 -4.25
N GLY A 255 1.26 -20.73 -4.59
CA GLY A 255 1.86 -20.25 -5.82
C GLY A 255 2.13 -18.74 -5.80
N TRP A 256 3.39 -18.33 -5.95
CA TRP A 256 3.77 -16.91 -5.99
C TRP A 256 3.08 -16.13 -7.11
N TYR A 257 2.74 -16.77 -8.23
CA TYR A 257 2.00 -16.17 -9.33
C TYR A 257 0.55 -15.78 -8.97
N LYS A 258 -0.04 -16.37 -7.91
CA LYS A 258 -1.35 -16.01 -7.37
C LYS A 258 -1.26 -14.79 -6.44
N ILE A 259 -0.14 -14.62 -5.74
CA ILE A 259 0.10 -13.53 -4.80
C ILE A 259 0.61 -12.29 -5.56
N GLN A 260 -0.23 -11.27 -5.66
CA GLN A 260 0.00 -10.07 -6.48
C GLN A 260 0.81 -9.01 -5.73
N THR A 261 2.01 -9.36 -5.27
CA THR A 261 2.89 -8.47 -4.47
C THR A 261 4.31 -8.45 -5.02
N ILE A 262 5.04 -7.35 -4.77
CA ILE A 262 6.45 -7.26 -5.18
C ILE A 262 7.32 -8.25 -4.40
N PHE A 263 6.94 -8.57 -3.16
CA PHE A 263 7.55 -9.66 -2.40
C PHE A 263 7.50 -10.98 -3.19
N SER A 264 6.30 -11.39 -3.62
CA SER A 264 6.11 -12.65 -4.34
C SER A 264 6.78 -12.65 -5.70
N ALA A 265 6.84 -11.51 -6.39
CA ALA A 265 7.61 -11.37 -7.62
C ALA A 265 9.11 -11.65 -7.42
N VAL A 266 9.72 -11.06 -6.38
CA VAL A 266 11.13 -11.31 -6.05
C VAL A 266 11.36 -12.77 -5.70
N ARG A 267 10.47 -13.38 -4.91
CA ARG A 267 10.57 -14.81 -4.54
C ARG A 267 10.42 -15.73 -5.75
N MET A 268 9.48 -15.43 -6.66
CA MET A 268 9.28 -16.16 -7.90
C MET A 268 10.51 -16.12 -8.81
N TRP A 269 11.29 -15.03 -8.80
CA TRP A 269 12.55 -14.91 -9.53
C TRP A 269 13.77 -15.54 -8.81
N GLY A 270 13.55 -16.26 -7.71
CA GLY A 270 14.63 -16.87 -6.92
C GLY A 270 15.38 -15.91 -5.99
N GLY A 271 14.89 -14.68 -5.82
CA GLY A 271 15.46 -13.71 -4.88
C GLY A 271 15.32 -14.16 -3.43
N SER A 272 16.30 -13.82 -2.59
CA SER A 272 16.31 -14.22 -1.18
C SER A 272 15.17 -13.59 -0.37
N ILE A 273 14.79 -14.21 0.76
CA ILE A 273 13.76 -13.67 1.67
C ILE A 273 14.10 -12.25 2.15
N PRO A 274 15.35 -11.94 2.59
CA PRO A 274 15.72 -10.56 2.95
C PRO A 274 15.58 -9.57 1.80
N LEU A 275 15.94 -9.96 0.58
CA LEU A 275 15.77 -9.10 -0.60
C LEU A 275 14.28 -8.82 -0.87
N ALA A 276 13.43 -9.84 -0.80
CA ALA A 276 12.00 -9.71 -1.01
C ALA A 276 11.35 -8.76 0.03
N TYR A 277 11.71 -8.89 1.31
CA TYR A 277 11.27 -7.94 2.34
C TYR A 277 11.83 -6.54 2.14
N GLY A 278 13.10 -6.41 1.72
CA GLY A 278 13.72 -5.12 1.44
C GLY A 278 12.99 -4.35 0.33
N VAL A 279 12.68 -5.03 -0.79
CA VAL A 279 11.93 -4.44 -1.90
C VAL A 279 10.48 -4.14 -1.50
N GLN A 280 9.85 -5.02 -0.73
CA GLN A 280 8.50 -4.77 -0.20
C GLN A 280 8.47 -3.56 0.74
N ALA A 281 9.48 -3.39 1.59
CA ALA A 281 9.59 -2.24 2.48
C ALA A 281 9.72 -0.92 1.68
N ILE A 282 10.52 -0.90 0.61
CA ILE A 282 10.62 0.25 -0.30
C ILE A 282 9.25 0.57 -0.91
N SER A 283 8.51 -0.44 -1.37
CA SER A 283 7.18 -0.26 -1.94
C SER A 283 6.18 0.30 -0.91
N ALA A 284 6.17 -0.27 0.31
CA ALA A 284 5.30 0.16 1.40
C ALA A 284 5.61 1.60 1.84
N LEU A 285 6.88 1.94 2.05
CA LEU A 285 7.32 3.29 2.42
C LEU A 285 7.01 4.31 1.32
N GLY A 286 7.22 3.95 0.05
CA GLY A 286 6.86 4.79 -1.09
C GLY A 286 5.36 5.07 -1.16
N CYS A 287 4.53 4.05 -0.99
CA CYS A 287 3.07 4.20 -0.94
C CYS A 287 2.64 5.05 0.27
N ALA A 288 3.24 4.82 1.44
CA ALA A 288 2.96 5.61 2.64
C ALA A 288 3.32 7.08 2.44
N ALA A 289 4.47 7.38 1.83
CA ALA A 289 4.89 8.75 1.53
C ALA A 289 3.94 9.44 0.54
N ILE A 290 3.53 8.75 -0.54
CA ILE A 290 2.56 9.26 -1.51
C ILE A 290 1.22 9.56 -0.83
N VAL A 291 0.68 8.59 -0.08
CA VAL A 291 -0.60 8.74 0.62
C VAL A 291 -0.53 9.85 1.67
N ALA A 292 0.50 9.86 2.52
CA ALA A 292 0.71 10.92 3.51
C ALA A 292 0.76 12.29 2.84
N TRP A 293 1.54 12.42 1.76
CA TRP A 293 1.64 13.66 1.00
C TRP A 293 0.28 14.08 0.43
N MET A 294 -0.45 13.19 -0.26
CA MET A 294 -1.73 13.55 -0.88
C MET A 294 -2.77 14.00 0.15
N TRP A 295 -2.79 13.38 1.33
CA TRP A 295 -3.73 13.72 2.40
C TRP A 295 -3.32 14.97 3.18
N PHE A 296 -2.05 15.10 3.55
CA PHE A 296 -1.52 16.31 4.18
C PHE A 296 -1.70 17.56 3.32
N THR A 297 -1.58 17.37 2.01
CA THR A 297 -1.62 18.46 1.05
C THR A 297 -2.99 18.73 0.47
N HIS A 298 -4.00 17.99 0.95
CA HIS A 298 -5.40 18.14 0.54
C HIS A 298 -5.57 18.03 -0.99
N ALA A 299 -4.87 17.08 -1.62
CA ALA A 299 -5.09 16.73 -3.02
C ALA A 299 -6.56 16.31 -3.27
N ASP A 300 -7.03 16.34 -4.53
CA ASP A 300 -8.41 15.95 -4.86
C ASP A 300 -8.75 14.62 -4.18
N ARG A 301 -9.84 14.66 -3.41
CA ARG A 301 -10.23 13.60 -2.49
C ARG A 301 -10.39 12.25 -3.19
N ARG A 302 -10.83 12.25 -4.44
CA ARG A 302 -11.01 11.04 -5.27
C ARG A 302 -9.67 10.41 -5.61
N LEU A 303 -8.69 11.23 -6.01
CA LEU A 303 -7.33 10.76 -6.27
C LEU A 303 -6.68 10.24 -4.97
N ALA A 304 -6.80 10.98 -3.86
CA ALA A 304 -6.26 10.57 -2.57
C ALA A 304 -6.89 9.27 -2.03
N ALA A 305 -8.20 9.07 -2.25
CA ALA A 305 -8.91 7.84 -1.95
C ALA A 305 -8.43 6.68 -2.83
N ALA A 306 -8.32 6.88 -4.15
CA ALA A 306 -7.80 5.87 -5.08
C ALA A 306 -6.35 5.48 -4.76
N ALA A 307 -5.50 6.45 -4.39
CA ALA A 307 -4.13 6.20 -3.95
C ALA A 307 -4.09 5.35 -2.68
N LEU A 308 -4.93 5.62 -1.69
CA LEU A 308 -5.01 4.81 -0.47
C LEU A 308 -5.40 3.35 -0.80
N MET A 309 -6.42 3.15 -1.63
CA MET A 309 -6.90 1.79 -1.97
C MET A 309 -5.88 1.00 -2.79
N THR A 310 -5.25 1.63 -3.79
CA THR A 310 -4.18 1.02 -4.59
C THR A 310 -2.93 0.78 -3.72
N GLY A 311 -2.59 1.72 -2.84
CA GLY A 311 -1.47 1.61 -1.93
C GLY A 311 -1.65 0.49 -0.90
N ALA A 312 -2.89 0.23 -0.45
CA ALA A 312 -3.19 -0.88 0.45
C ALA A 312 -2.82 -2.24 -0.18
N LEU A 313 -3.00 -2.39 -1.50
CA LEU A 313 -2.57 -3.59 -2.23
C LEU A 313 -1.04 -3.64 -2.41
N LEU A 314 -0.41 -2.50 -2.70
CA LEU A 314 1.04 -2.43 -2.96
C LEU A 314 1.91 -2.52 -1.70
N SER A 315 1.38 -2.14 -0.54
CA SER A 315 2.15 -2.01 0.70
C SER A 315 2.22 -3.28 1.54
N THR A 316 1.44 -4.32 1.20
CA THR A 316 1.45 -5.62 1.89
C THR A 316 2.28 -6.67 1.13
N PRO A 317 3.06 -7.54 1.81
CA PRO A 317 3.65 -8.72 1.18
C PRO A 317 2.60 -9.79 0.81
N TYR A 318 1.37 -9.64 1.30
CA TYR A 318 0.29 -10.61 1.17
C TYR A 318 -0.99 -9.94 0.62
N ALA A 319 -1.20 -10.07 -0.69
CA ALA A 319 -2.44 -9.72 -1.40
C ALA A 319 -2.62 -10.70 -2.56
N LEU A 320 -3.79 -11.30 -2.71
CA LEU A 320 -4.06 -12.24 -3.80
C LEU A 320 -4.88 -11.58 -4.91
N ASP A 321 -5.03 -12.29 -6.03
CA ASP A 321 -5.80 -11.83 -7.20
C ASP A 321 -7.26 -11.45 -6.88
N TYR A 322 -7.93 -12.16 -5.96
CA TYR A 322 -9.28 -11.78 -5.48
C TYR A 322 -9.29 -10.46 -4.68
N ASP A 323 -8.17 -10.01 -4.12
CA ASP A 323 -8.09 -8.75 -3.37
C ASP A 323 -8.10 -7.53 -4.30
N MET A 324 -7.78 -7.74 -5.58
CA MET A 324 -7.80 -6.70 -6.60
C MET A 324 -9.19 -6.10 -6.83
N VAL A 325 -10.25 -6.63 -6.20
CA VAL A 325 -11.56 -5.96 -6.10
C VAL A 325 -11.43 -4.53 -5.55
N LEU A 326 -10.44 -4.26 -4.69
CA LEU A 326 -10.09 -2.91 -4.21
C LEU A 326 -9.77 -1.92 -5.34
N LEU A 327 -9.30 -2.39 -6.49
CA LEU A 327 -9.05 -1.53 -7.66
C LEU A 327 -10.36 -1.02 -8.29
N GLY A 328 -11.49 -1.70 -8.10
CA GLY A 328 -12.78 -1.29 -8.65
C GLY A 328 -13.21 0.12 -8.17
N PRO A 329 -13.34 0.36 -6.86
CA PRO A 329 -13.66 1.67 -6.32
C PRO A 329 -12.55 2.70 -6.58
N ALA A 330 -11.27 2.29 -6.56
CA ALA A 330 -10.15 3.16 -6.91
C ALA A 330 -10.25 3.68 -8.36
N LEU A 331 -10.57 2.79 -9.31
CA LEU A 331 -10.85 3.15 -10.69
C LEU A 331 -12.06 4.07 -10.79
N ALA A 332 -13.15 3.78 -10.08
CA ALA A 332 -14.35 4.62 -10.11
C ALA A 332 -14.05 6.06 -9.66
N PHE A 333 -13.25 6.24 -8.60
CA PHE A 333 -12.81 7.57 -8.16
C PHE A 333 -12.01 8.31 -9.24
N VAL A 334 -11.03 7.65 -9.85
CA VAL A 334 -10.20 8.26 -10.91
C VAL A 334 -11.00 8.55 -12.17
N VAL A 335 -11.92 7.67 -12.57
CA VAL A 335 -12.81 7.86 -13.73
C VAL A 335 -13.73 9.05 -13.51
N VAL A 336 -14.39 9.15 -12.35
CA VAL A 336 -15.28 10.29 -12.04
C VAL A 336 -14.50 11.60 -12.01
N HIS A 337 -13.30 11.60 -11.44
CA HIS A 337 -12.40 12.75 -11.50
C HIS A 337 -12.00 13.10 -12.94
N GLY A 338 -11.67 12.12 -13.78
CA GLY A 338 -11.33 12.33 -15.19
C GLY A 338 -12.49 12.80 -16.06
N LEU A 339 -13.72 12.36 -15.77
CA LEU A 339 -14.93 12.85 -16.44
C LEU A 339 -15.20 14.33 -16.13
N GLU A 340 -14.87 14.78 -14.92
CA GLU A 340 -15.04 16.18 -14.51
C GLU A 340 -13.89 17.09 -14.97
N LYS A 341 -12.64 16.62 -14.83
CA LYS A 341 -11.43 17.44 -15.07
C LYS A 341 -10.73 17.16 -16.40
N GLY A 342 -11.29 16.26 -17.22
CA GLY A 342 -10.68 15.80 -18.47
C GLY A 342 -9.66 14.66 -18.28
N PHE A 343 -9.31 13.95 -19.35
CA PHE A 343 -8.28 12.90 -19.31
C PHE A 343 -7.01 13.39 -20.01
N ARG A 344 -5.84 13.06 -19.44
CA ARG A 344 -4.52 13.25 -20.06
C ARG A 344 -4.25 12.13 -21.07
N PRO A 345 -3.28 12.33 -21.99
CA PRO A 345 -2.82 11.27 -22.88
C PRO A 345 -2.55 9.96 -22.14
N TRP A 346 -3.01 8.85 -22.71
CA TRP A 346 -2.88 7.47 -22.25
C TRP A 346 -3.70 7.07 -21.03
N GLU A 347 -4.35 8.00 -20.30
CA GLU A 347 -5.05 7.65 -19.06
C GLU A 347 -6.23 6.72 -19.27
N LYS A 348 -7.09 6.96 -20.26
CA LYS A 348 -8.24 6.07 -20.54
C LYS A 348 -7.77 4.65 -20.85
N THR A 349 -6.70 4.53 -21.64
CA THR A 349 -6.09 3.23 -21.98
C THR A 349 -5.47 2.57 -20.76
N ALA A 350 -4.77 3.33 -19.91
CA ALA A 350 -4.24 2.84 -18.63
C ALA A 350 -5.36 2.35 -17.70
N LEU A 351 -6.45 3.09 -17.56
CA LEU A 351 -7.62 2.69 -16.78
C LEU A 351 -8.25 1.40 -17.31
N ALA A 352 -8.35 1.23 -18.63
CA ALA A 352 -8.83 -0.01 -19.23
C ALA A 352 -7.88 -1.19 -18.95
N MET A 353 -6.56 -0.98 -18.97
CA MET A 353 -5.60 -2.04 -18.59
C MET A 353 -5.74 -2.43 -17.12
N VAL A 354 -5.85 -1.45 -16.21
CA VAL A 354 -6.09 -1.70 -14.77
C VAL A 354 -7.43 -2.40 -14.55
N TRP A 355 -8.45 -2.10 -15.36
CA TRP A 355 -9.73 -2.78 -15.30
C TRP A 355 -9.62 -4.24 -15.77
N ALA A 356 -8.87 -4.52 -16.84
CA ALA A 356 -8.77 -5.87 -17.41
C ALA A 356 -7.82 -6.81 -16.65
N ILE A 357 -6.77 -6.27 -16.01
CA ILE A 357 -5.66 -7.07 -15.46
C ILE A 357 -6.05 -8.15 -14.44
N PRO A 358 -7.08 -8.04 -13.57
CA PRO A 358 -7.32 -9.03 -12.52
C PRO A 358 -7.58 -10.44 -13.03
N LEU A 359 -8.19 -10.59 -14.22
CA LEU A 359 -8.43 -11.91 -14.81
C LEU A 359 -7.20 -12.47 -15.55
N LEU A 360 -6.33 -11.58 -16.02
CA LEU A 360 -5.17 -11.94 -16.83
C LEU A 360 -3.92 -12.18 -15.99
N THR A 361 -3.82 -11.53 -14.81
CA THR A 361 -2.57 -11.45 -14.05
C THR A 361 -2.02 -12.82 -13.68
N ARG A 362 -2.86 -13.70 -13.12
CA ARG A 362 -2.45 -15.03 -12.69
C ARG A 362 -1.89 -15.86 -13.86
N THR A 363 -2.63 -15.92 -14.97
CA THR A 363 -2.27 -16.71 -16.16
C THR A 363 -1.02 -16.17 -16.82
N LEU A 364 -0.92 -14.84 -16.99
CA LEU A 364 0.25 -14.21 -17.61
C LEU A 364 1.49 -14.35 -16.74
N THR A 365 1.39 -14.14 -15.43
CA THR A 365 2.52 -14.31 -14.51
C THR A 365 2.97 -15.77 -14.46
N LEU A 366 2.05 -16.73 -14.46
CA LEU A 366 2.40 -18.16 -14.53
C LEU A 366 3.13 -18.51 -15.83
N ALA A 367 2.69 -17.97 -16.97
CA ALA A 367 3.26 -18.29 -18.28
C ALA A 367 4.59 -17.58 -18.57
N THR A 368 4.78 -16.37 -18.05
CA THR A 368 5.91 -15.49 -18.44
C THR A 368 6.88 -15.19 -17.32
N PHE A 369 6.52 -15.51 -16.07
CA PHE A 369 7.20 -15.05 -14.86
C PHE A 369 7.27 -13.52 -14.73
N VAL A 370 6.47 -12.77 -15.49
CA VAL A 370 6.38 -11.30 -15.37
C VAL A 370 5.21 -10.95 -14.43
N PRO A 371 5.44 -10.16 -13.35
CA PRO A 371 4.40 -9.81 -12.38
C PRO A 371 3.51 -8.67 -12.91
N VAL A 372 2.74 -8.94 -13.98
CA VAL A 372 1.97 -7.93 -14.71
C VAL A 372 0.95 -7.20 -13.83
N GLY A 373 0.32 -7.88 -12.87
CA GLY A 373 -0.58 -7.25 -11.90
C GLY A 373 0.13 -6.18 -11.07
N GLN A 374 1.32 -6.50 -10.56
CA GLN A 374 2.12 -5.56 -9.78
C GLN A 374 2.57 -4.35 -10.61
N ILE A 375 3.03 -4.59 -11.85
CA ILE A 375 3.44 -3.53 -12.78
C ILE A 375 2.27 -2.57 -13.05
N VAL A 376 1.09 -3.11 -13.34
CA VAL A 376 -0.11 -2.31 -13.62
C VAL A 376 -0.57 -1.51 -12.39
N MET A 377 -0.52 -2.09 -11.19
CA MET A 377 -0.84 -1.36 -9.96
C MET A 377 0.17 -0.25 -9.64
N ILE A 378 1.47 -0.49 -9.85
CA ILE A 378 2.50 0.55 -9.68
C ILE A 378 2.29 1.69 -10.69
N ALA A 379 2.03 1.35 -11.96
CA ALA A 379 1.74 2.35 -12.99
C ALA A 379 0.47 3.15 -12.66
N PHE A 380 -0.57 2.50 -12.13
CA PHE A 380 -1.79 3.16 -11.69
C PHE A 380 -1.53 4.14 -10.53
N MET A 381 -0.77 3.72 -9.51
CA MET A 381 -0.34 4.60 -8.41
C MET A 381 0.46 5.81 -8.93
N ALA A 382 1.42 5.58 -9.84
CA ALA A 382 2.22 6.63 -10.44
C ALA A 382 1.36 7.64 -11.23
N MET A 383 0.37 7.15 -11.97
CA MET A 383 -0.59 7.99 -12.69
C MET A 383 -1.43 8.85 -11.73
N ILE A 384 -1.97 8.25 -10.66
CA ILE A 384 -2.73 8.97 -9.62
C ILE A 384 -1.87 10.07 -8.99
N PHE A 385 -0.64 9.75 -8.59
CA PHE A 385 0.27 10.70 -7.97
C PHE A 385 0.69 11.82 -8.93
N SER A 386 1.05 11.48 -10.18
CA SER A 386 1.41 12.46 -11.22
C SER A 386 0.27 13.46 -11.47
N ARG A 387 -0.97 12.98 -11.38
CA ARG A 387 -2.16 13.82 -11.55
C ARG A 387 -2.32 14.82 -10.41
N ALA A 388 -2.34 14.33 -9.17
CA ALA A 388 -2.41 15.16 -7.98
C ALA A 388 -1.25 16.16 -7.86
N TRP A 389 -0.05 15.75 -8.26
CA TRP A 389 1.14 16.61 -8.27
C TRP A 389 0.99 17.80 -9.22
N ALA A 390 0.58 17.54 -10.46
CA ALA A 390 0.46 18.57 -11.48
C ALA A 390 -0.70 19.55 -11.19
N GLU A 391 -1.82 19.08 -10.62
CA GLU A 391 -2.91 19.96 -10.18
C GLU A 391 -2.45 20.95 -9.11
N ARG A 392 -1.59 20.50 -8.21
CA ARG A 392 -1.00 21.38 -7.19
C ARG A 392 0.05 22.33 -7.77
N GLY A 393 0.83 21.87 -8.76
CA GLY A 393 1.81 22.70 -9.46
C GLY A 393 1.17 23.90 -10.16
N ALA A 394 -0.02 23.72 -10.74
CA ALA A 394 -0.76 24.77 -11.43
C ALA A 394 -1.20 25.95 -10.52
N GLY A 395 -1.20 25.77 -9.19
CA GLY A 395 -1.60 26.80 -8.22
C GLY A 395 -0.45 27.43 -7.42
N ARG A 396 0.82 27.11 -7.70
CA ARG A 396 1.97 27.53 -6.88
C ARG A 396 2.84 28.58 -7.55
N GLY A 397 3.27 29.58 -6.77
CA GLY A 397 4.29 30.54 -7.17
C GLY A 397 5.63 29.85 -7.49
N ILE A 398 6.40 30.45 -8.40
CA ILE A 398 7.66 29.91 -8.94
C ILE A 398 8.67 29.52 -7.83
N ALA A 399 8.69 30.25 -6.71
CA ALA A 399 9.58 29.97 -5.58
C ALA A 399 9.24 28.65 -4.85
N GLU A 400 7.96 28.34 -4.65
CA GLU A 400 7.53 27.08 -4.04
C GLU A 400 7.82 25.88 -4.94
N GLN A 401 7.56 26.00 -6.23
CA GLN A 401 7.85 24.95 -7.21
C GLN A 401 9.35 24.62 -7.23
N ARG A 402 10.19 25.65 -7.16
CA ARG A 402 11.65 25.50 -7.10
C ARG A 402 12.11 24.81 -5.82
N LEU A 403 11.59 25.24 -4.65
CA LEU A 403 11.92 24.60 -3.37
C LEU A 403 11.59 23.11 -3.37
N ILE A 404 10.43 22.75 -3.93
CA ILE A 404 9.97 21.37 -3.98
C ILE A 404 10.82 20.53 -4.94
N ALA A 405 11.17 21.07 -6.10
CA ALA A 405 12.09 20.42 -7.03
C ALA A 405 13.47 20.21 -6.39
N GLU A 406 13.96 21.19 -5.63
CA GLU A 406 15.21 21.10 -4.87
C GLU A 406 15.15 20.01 -3.79
N ILE A 407 14.05 19.91 -3.01
CA ILE A 407 13.87 18.85 -2.00
C ILE A 407 13.83 17.46 -2.68
N GLY A 408 13.09 17.32 -3.78
CA GLY A 408 12.96 16.06 -4.51
C GLY A 408 14.30 15.61 -5.12
N ALA A 409 15.00 16.51 -5.79
CA ALA A 409 16.33 16.24 -6.34
C ALA A 409 17.35 15.91 -5.24
N PHE A 410 17.36 16.67 -4.14
CA PHE A 410 18.25 16.41 -3.00
C PHE A 410 18.02 15.01 -2.40
N SER A 411 16.75 14.61 -2.26
CA SER A 411 16.38 13.29 -1.75
C SER A 411 16.85 12.16 -2.68
N LEU A 412 16.69 12.33 -4.00
CA LEU A 412 17.18 11.35 -4.97
C LEU A 412 18.70 11.25 -4.98
N VAL A 413 19.39 12.39 -4.91
CA VAL A 413 20.86 12.42 -4.78
C VAL A 413 21.31 11.69 -3.51
N GLY A 414 20.61 11.87 -2.39
CA GLY A 414 20.87 11.13 -1.16
C GLY A 414 20.72 9.61 -1.34
N ALA A 415 19.67 9.15 -2.03
CA ALA A 415 19.46 7.74 -2.34
C ALA A 415 20.57 7.15 -3.24
N ILE A 416 21.01 7.91 -4.25
CA ILE A 416 22.16 7.53 -5.10
C ILE A 416 23.43 7.43 -4.25
N GLY A 417 23.67 8.40 -3.37
CA GLY A 417 24.79 8.39 -2.43
C GLY A 417 24.81 7.14 -1.55
N PHE A 418 23.65 6.77 -1.00
CA PHE A 418 23.51 5.54 -0.22
C PHE A 418 23.80 4.29 -1.04
N ALA A 419 23.28 4.21 -2.28
CA ALA A 419 23.54 3.06 -3.16
C ALA A 419 25.03 2.93 -3.52
N VAL A 420 25.71 4.06 -3.75
CA VAL A 420 27.16 4.10 -3.99
C VAL A 420 27.93 3.67 -2.74
N ASP A 421 27.60 4.20 -1.56
CA ASP A 421 28.24 3.83 -0.30
C ASP A 421 28.09 2.33 0.01
N ALA A 422 26.86 1.82 -0.07
CA ALA A 422 26.56 0.41 0.20
C ALA A 422 27.22 -0.51 -0.85
N GLY A 423 27.13 -0.17 -2.13
CA GLY A 423 27.72 -0.94 -3.23
C GLY A 423 29.24 -1.02 -3.13
N LEU A 424 29.91 0.11 -2.89
CA LEU A 424 31.37 0.15 -2.73
C LEU A 424 31.82 -0.52 -1.43
N THR A 425 31.09 -0.36 -0.33
CA THR A 425 31.39 -1.07 0.91
C THR A 425 31.33 -2.59 0.69
N LEU A 426 30.32 -3.08 -0.02
CA LEU A 426 30.21 -4.50 -0.35
C LEU A 426 31.31 -4.96 -1.31
N LEU A 427 31.64 -4.16 -2.33
CA LEU A 427 32.72 -4.45 -3.28
C LEU A 427 34.08 -4.53 -2.57
N PHE A 428 34.38 -3.60 -1.68
CA PHE A 428 35.63 -3.56 -0.93
C PHE A 428 35.69 -4.70 0.10
N ALA A 429 34.59 -4.99 0.80
CA ALA A 429 34.56 -6.05 1.79
C ALA A 429 34.64 -7.45 1.15
N LYS A 430 33.87 -7.71 0.09
CA LYS A 430 33.79 -9.04 -0.53
C LYS A 430 34.72 -9.24 -1.72
N GLY A 431 35.02 -8.19 -2.48
CA GLY A 431 35.87 -8.25 -3.67
C GLY A 431 37.34 -8.01 -3.39
N LEU A 432 37.68 -7.15 -2.42
CA LEU A 432 39.07 -6.81 -2.07
C LEU A 432 39.51 -7.32 -0.69
N GLY A 433 38.63 -8.01 0.04
CA GLY A 433 38.96 -8.64 1.32
C GLY A 433 39.15 -7.66 2.49
N PHE A 434 38.72 -6.41 2.37
CA PHE A 434 38.76 -5.47 3.49
C PHE A 434 37.79 -5.89 4.61
N SER A 435 38.13 -5.59 5.86
CA SER A 435 37.16 -5.72 6.96
C SER A 435 35.98 -4.75 6.73
N GLY A 436 34.77 -5.10 7.18
CA GLY A 436 33.58 -4.26 6.95
C GLY A 436 33.73 -2.81 7.42
N TYR A 437 34.53 -2.57 8.47
CA TYR A 437 34.87 -1.23 8.94
C TYR A 437 35.86 -0.51 8.02
N ALA A 438 36.91 -1.19 7.57
CA ALA A 438 37.92 -0.63 6.67
C ALA A 438 37.35 -0.34 5.27
N ALA A 439 36.42 -1.18 4.79
CA ALA A 439 35.72 -1.01 3.53
C ALA A 439 34.82 0.24 3.50
N ARG A 440 34.23 0.62 4.64
CA ARG A 440 33.25 1.71 4.71
C ARG A 440 33.87 3.09 4.58
N VAL A 441 35.10 3.29 5.07
CA VAL A 441 35.79 4.60 5.05
C VAL A 441 35.99 5.13 3.62
N PRO A 442 36.63 4.40 2.68
CA PRO A 442 36.80 4.88 1.31
C PRO A 442 35.46 4.96 0.55
N ALA A 443 34.52 4.05 0.82
CA ALA A 443 33.19 4.08 0.21
C ALA A 443 32.41 5.36 0.57
N MET A 444 32.46 5.77 1.84
CA MET A 444 31.79 6.97 2.33
C MET A 444 32.39 8.24 1.71
N VAL A 445 33.72 8.32 1.58
CA VAL A 445 34.39 9.45 0.94
C VAL A 445 33.93 9.61 -0.52
N ILE A 446 33.86 8.50 -1.26
CA ILE A 446 33.40 8.49 -2.65
C ILE A 446 31.92 8.90 -2.73
N ALA A 447 31.07 8.35 -1.86
CA ALA A 447 29.66 8.70 -1.82
C ALA A 447 29.41 10.19 -1.51
N VAL A 448 30.18 10.77 -0.58
CA VAL A 448 30.10 12.22 -0.27
C VAL A 448 30.55 13.07 -1.47
N ALA A 449 31.59 12.67 -2.20
CA ALA A 449 32.03 13.35 -3.41
C ALA A 449 30.98 13.28 -4.54
N VAL A 450 30.39 12.10 -4.76
CA VAL A 450 29.32 11.90 -5.76
C VAL A 450 28.10 12.74 -5.41
N THR A 451 27.64 12.72 -4.16
CA THR A 451 26.47 13.49 -3.74
C THR A 451 26.71 14.99 -3.80
N TRP A 452 27.91 15.46 -3.43
CA TRP A 452 28.30 16.86 -3.62
C TRP A 452 28.21 17.27 -5.09
N TRP A 453 28.81 16.47 -5.98
CA TRP A 453 28.84 16.76 -7.41
C TRP A 453 27.43 16.83 -8.02
N LEU A 454 26.58 15.85 -7.71
CA LEU A 454 25.20 15.80 -8.18
C LEU A 454 24.38 16.98 -7.63
N ASN A 455 24.54 17.31 -6.34
CA ASN A 455 23.86 18.46 -5.75
C ASN A 455 24.31 19.78 -6.39
N ARG A 456 25.59 19.89 -6.76
CA ARG A 456 26.14 21.07 -7.45
C ARG A 456 25.55 21.24 -8.84
N ILE A 457 25.55 20.21 -9.68
CA ILE A 457 25.15 20.32 -11.09
C ILE A 457 23.64 20.26 -11.30
N TRP A 458 22.91 19.55 -10.43
CA TRP A 458 21.51 19.22 -10.66
C TRP A 458 20.57 19.88 -9.64
N THR A 459 20.75 19.60 -8.35
CA THR A 459 19.85 20.05 -7.27
C THR A 459 19.87 21.57 -7.12
N PHE A 460 21.03 22.15 -6.84
CA PHE A 460 21.18 23.59 -6.55
C PHE A 460 21.75 24.40 -7.72
N ARG A 461 22.30 23.72 -8.73
CA ARG A 461 22.88 24.32 -9.95
C ARG A 461 23.87 25.44 -9.61
N SER A 462 24.75 25.19 -8.64
CA SER A 462 25.74 26.17 -8.18
C SER A 462 26.78 26.46 -9.27
N ARG A 463 27.13 27.75 -9.38
CA ARG A 463 28.17 28.25 -10.29
C ARG A 463 29.37 28.86 -9.53
N ASP A 464 29.52 28.59 -8.23
CA ASP A 464 30.64 29.13 -7.43
C ASP A 464 31.98 28.63 -8.00
N PRO A 465 32.90 29.51 -8.45
CA PRO A 465 34.18 29.09 -9.01
C PRO A 465 35.13 28.45 -7.97
N ARG A 466 34.87 28.61 -6.66
CA ARG A 466 35.74 28.11 -5.58
C ARG A 466 35.34 26.70 -5.13
N LEU A 467 35.63 25.71 -5.97
CA LEU A 467 35.23 24.29 -5.77
C LEU A 467 35.65 23.73 -4.40
N LEU A 468 36.91 23.91 -3.99
CA LEU A 468 37.44 23.39 -2.72
C LEU A 468 36.71 23.96 -1.50
N ARG A 469 36.38 25.25 -1.51
CA ARG A 469 35.68 25.91 -0.41
C ARG A 469 34.21 25.50 -0.35
N GLU A 470 33.56 25.29 -1.49
CA GLU A 470 32.20 24.76 -1.54
C GLU A 470 32.13 23.31 -1.05
N PHE A 471 33.06 22.46 -1.51
CA PHE A 471 33.17 21.07 -1.06
C PHE A 471 33.43 20.99 0.45
N ALA A 472 34.35 21.79 0.98
CA ALA A 472 34.63 21.83 2.42
C ALA A 472 33.39 22.22 3.25
N ARG A 473 32.61 23.22 2.79
CA ARG A 473 31.34 23.60 3.44
C ARG A 473 30.33 22.46 3.41
N TYR A 474 30.23 21.76 2.28
CA TYR A 474 29.34 20.59 2.14
C TYR A 474 29.74 19.44 3.07
N VAL A 475 31.03 19.13 3.16
CA VAL A 475 31.54 18.10 4.10
C VAL A 475 31.26 18.50 5.54
N LEU A 476 31.53 19.75 5.92
CA LEU A 476 31.24 20.26 7.27
C LEU A 476 29.75 20.16 7.62
N ALA A 477 28.86 20.49 6.68
CA ALA A 477 27.42 20.34 6.86
C ALA A 477 27.00 18.87 7.06
N ASN A 478 27.57 17.95 6.29
CA ASN A 478 27.29 16.51 6.43
C ASN A 478 27.84 15.95 7.75
N LEU A 479 29.02 16.38 8.20
CA LEU A 479 29.59 15.97 9.49
C LEU A 479 28.76 16.50 10.66
N PHE A 480 28.36 17.78 10.61
CA PHE A 480 27.50 18.37 11.63
C PHE A 480 26.16 17.65 11.74
N THR A 481 25.52 17.36 10.61
CA THR A 481 24.21 16.69 10.59
C THR A 481 24.30 15.23 11.02
N ALA A 482 25.40 14.54 10.70
CA ALA A 482 25.69 13.21 11.23
C ALA A 482 25.85 13.22 12.76
N ALA A 483 26.53 14.24 13.32
CA ALA A 483 26.65 14.41 14.77
C ALA A 483 25.27 14.71 15.42
N CYS A 484 24.45 15.55 14.79
CA CYS A 484 23.07 15.78 15.24
C CYS A 484 22.23 14.50 15.22
N ASN A 485 22.33 13.68 14.17
CA ASN A 485 21.66 12.39 14.08
C ASN A 485 22.00 11.52 15.30
N LEU A 486 23.30 11.34 15.56
CA LEU A 486 23.78 10.51 16.65
C LEU A 486 23.36 11.05 18.02
N CYS A 487 23.39 12.37 18.20
CA CYS A 487 22.96 13.02 19.43
C CYS A 487 21.46 12.82 19.69
N ILE A 488 20.61 13.05 18.68
CA ILE A 488 19.16 12.85 18.79
C ILE A 488 18.85 11.38 19.07
N TYR A 489 19.47 10.46 18.33
CA TYR A 489 19.35 9.02 18.54
C TYR A 489 19.71 8.63 19.98
N ALA A 490 20.86 9.08 20.48
CA ALA A 490 21.34 8.78 21.82
C ALA A 490 20.44 9.38 22.92
N LEU A 491 19.98 10.62 22.75
CA LEU A 491 19.08 11.29 23.70
C LEU A 491 17.71 10.60 23.77
N LEU A 492 17.18 10.12 22.64
CA LEU A 492 15.91 9.40 22.61
C LEU A 492 16.02 8.04 23.32
N LEU A 493 17.10 7.30 23.10
CA LEU A 493 17.33 6.04 23.81
C LEU A 493 17.61 6.25 25.30
N TRP A 494 18.35 7.29 25.66
CA TRP A 494 18.60 7.67 27.04
C TRP A 494 17.31 8.13 27.76
N GLY A 495 16.45 8.88 27.08
CA GLY A 495 15.15 9.29 27.61
C GLY A 495 14.20 8.10 27.79
N ALA A 496 14.16 7.20 26.81
CA ALA A 496 13.34 5.98 26.87
C ALA A 496 13.75 5.09 28.05
N SER A 497 15.06 4.92 28.30
CA SER A 497 15.54 4.12 29.44
C SER A 497 15.20 4.77 30.79
N ARG A 498 15.20 6.11 30.88
CA ARG A 498 14.75 6.84 32.09
C ARG A 498 13.27 6.68 32.39
N MET A 499 12.45 6.42 31.37
CA MET A 499 11.01 6.20 31.49
C MET A 499 10.66 4.72 31.70
N GLY A 500 11.65 3.84 31.87
CA GLY A 500 11.44 2.41 32.13
C GLY A 500 11.09 1.58 30.88
N PHE A 501 11.25 2.13 29.67
CA PHE A 501 11.09 1.35 28.45
C PHE A 501 12.33 0.48 28.19
N GLU A 502 12.14 -0.81 27.98
CA GLU A 502 13.18 -1.68 27.45
C GLU A 502 13.62 -1.21 26.06
N GLN A 503 14.91 -1.33 25.75
CA GLN A 503 15.45 -1.05 24.41
C GLN A 503 15.05 -2.15 23.41
N SER A 504 13.75 -2.29 23.20
CA SER A 504 13.19 -3.14 22.17
C SER A 504 13.65 -2.67 20.79
N GLY A 505 13.66 -3.59 19.81
CA GLY A 505 13.99 -3.25 18.42
C GLY A 505 13.12 -2.11 17.86
N GLY A 506 11.88 -1.97 18.34
CA GLY A 506 10.98 -0.87 17.98
C GLY A 506 11.45 0.50 18.50
N ALA A 507 11.93 0.59 19.73
CA ALA A 507 12.46 1.84 20.30
C ALA A 507 13.75 2.29 19.58
N ILE A 508 14.64 1.34 19.29
CA ILE A 508 15.86 1.58 18.51
C ILE A 508 15.53 2.08 17.11
N PHE A 509 14.58 1.41 16.44
CA PHE A 509 14.15 1.80 15.10
C PHE A 509 13.49 3.19 15.09
N ALA A 510 12.62 3.49 16.07
CA ALA A 510 11.99 4.80 16.19
C ALA A 510 13.03 5.92 16.40
N ALA A 511 13.99 5.72 17.31
CA ALA A 511 15.08 6.68 17.54
C ALA A 511 15.92 6.89 16.26
N LEU A 512 16.20 5.81 15.52
CA LEU A 512 16.95 5.87 14.26
C LEU A 512 16.20 6.67 13.19
N VAL A 513 14.89 6.45 13.05
CA VAL A 513 14.03 7.17 12.09
C VAL A 513 13.99 8.66 12.43
N VAL A 514 13.78 9.02 13.70
CA VAL A 514 13.70 10.42 14.14
C VAL A 514 15.05 11.13 13.94
N GLY A 515 16.15 10.53 14.38
CA GLY A 515 17.49 11.10 14.21
C GLY A 515 17.85 11.28 12.73
N SER A 516 17.59 10.28 11.91
CA SER A 516 17.90 10.33 10.47
C SER A 516 17.02 11.32 9.72
N GLY A 517 15.74 11.42 10.07
CA GLY A 517 14.80 12.40 9.51
C GLY A 517 15.20 13.84 9.83
N ALA A 518 15.51 14.12 11.10
CA ALA A 518 15.98 15.43 11.53
C ALA A 518 17.30 15.82 10.84
N ALA A 519 18.24 14.87 10.74
CA ALA A 519 19.50 15.08 10.06
C ALA A 519 19.32 15.34 8.55
N ALA A 520 18.41 14.63 7.87
CA ALA A 520 18.13 14.85 6.45
C ALA A 520 17.59 16.26 6.18
N VAL A 521 16.67 16.75 7.02
CA VAL A 521 16.14 18.12 6.93
C VAL A 521 17.23 19.15 7.17
N ALA A 522 18.01 18.98 8.24
CA ALA A 522 19.13 19.87 8.55
C ALA A 522 20.18 19.87 7.43
N ASN A 523 20.45 18.71 6.81
CA ASN A 523 21.40 18.59 5.72
C ASN A 523 20.92 19.27 4.44
N PHE A 524 19.61 19.22 4.15
CA PHE A 524 19.02 19.99 3.05
C PHE A 524 19.15 21.50 3.30
N ILE A 525 18.81 21.97 4.50
CA ILE A 525 18.87 23.40 4.88
C ILE A 525 20.31 23.90 4.79
N LEU A 526 21.26 23.20 5.41
CA LEU A 526 22.67 23.58 5.36
C LEU A 526 23.23 23.48 3.95
N SER A 527 22.85 22.47 3.17
CA SER A 527 23.26 22.40 1.76
C SER A 527 22.77 23.61 0.98
N LYS A 528 21.50 24.01 1.14
CA LYS A 528 20.90 25.13 0.43
C LYS A 528 21.45 26.49 0.84
N TYR A 529 21.54 26.75 2.16
CA TYR A 529 21.82 28.08 2.70
C TYR A 529 23.25 28.31 3.18
N PHE A 530 24.06 27.24 3.30
CA PHE A 530 25.45 27.34 3.74
C PHE A 530 26.42 26.81 2.67
N SER A 531 26.21 25.59 2.19
CA SER A 531 27.11 24.95 1.22
C SER A 531 27.01 25.59 -0.15
N PHE A 532 25.79 25.73 -0.69
CA PHE A 532 25.51 26.25 -2.04
C PHE A 532 24.89 27.67 -2.03
N ALA A 533 25.10 28.43 -0.96
CA ALA A 533 24.57 29.78 -0.82
C ALA A 533 25.08 30.73 -1.92
N LYS A 534 24.19 31.56 -2.49
CA LYS A 534 24.57 32.63 -3.41
C LYS A 534 25.04 33.84 -2.61
N GLU A 535 26.24 34.35 -2.88
CA GLU A 535 26.83 35.50 -2.16
C GLU A 535 26.00 36.81 -2.27
N GLY A 536 24.98 36.88 -3.13
CA GLY A 536 24.09 38.05 -3.27
C GLY A 536 23.07 38.25 -2.14
N ASP A 537 22.68 37.20 -1.39
CA ASP A 537 21.66 37.31 -0.33
C ASP A 537 22.22 37.83 1.00
N ARG A 538 23.54 37.72 1.24
CA ARG A 538 24.16 38.18 2.50
C ARG A 538 24.29 39.71 2.62
N ALA A 539 24.17 40.45 1.52
CA ALA A 539 24.33 41.90 1.52
C ALA A 539 23.03 42.67 1.81
N GLN A 540 21.86 42.03 1.70
CA GLN A 540 20.56 42.68 1.94
C GLN A 540 20.09 42.62 3.40
N GLU A 541 20.48 41.60 4.17
CA GLU A 541 20.09 41.49 5.59
C GLU A 541 20.96 42.33 6.54
N ALA A 542 22.10 42.86 6.09
CA ALA A 542 23.07 43.58 6.94
C ALA A 542 22.97 45.12 6.88
N LYS A 543 22.02 45.70 6.13
CA LYS A 543 21.79 47.16 6.12
C LYS A 543 20.68 47.52 7.10
N PRO A 544 20.94 48.33 8.14
CA PRO A 544 19.86 48.91 8.94
C PRO A 544 18.97 49.78 8.03
N PRO A 545 17.66 49.89 8.32
CA PRO A 545 16.79 50.76 7.54
C PRO A 545 17.34 52.19 7.63
N MET A 546 17.66 52.79 6.49
CA MET A 546 17.96 54.21 6.41
C MET A 546 16.74 54.96 6.95
N ALA A 547 16.95 55.74 8.01
CA ALA A 547 15.97 56.68 8.50
C ALA A 547 15.55 57.60 7.35
N SER A 548 14.25 57.61 7.06
CA SER A 548 13.63 58.60 6.18
C SER A 548 13.85 59.99 6.76
N SER A 549 14.68 60.81 6.11
CA SER A 549 14.67 62.25 6.35
C SER A 549 13.36 62.84 5.79
N PRO A 550 12.75 63.83 6.46
CA PRO A 550 11.49 64.40 6.02
C PRO A 550 11.69 65.26 4.77
N ASP A 551 10.73 65.15 3.87
CA ASP A 551 10.58 65.97 2.67
C ASP A 551 10.27 67.43 3.06
N PRO A 552 11.13 68.42 2.74
CA PRO A 552 10.75 69.81 2.79
C PRO A 552 10.35 70.26 1.38
N LEU A 553 9.04 70.41 1.18
CA LEU A 553 8.41 71.07 0.04
C LEU A 553 8.53 70.32 -1.31
N ARG A 554 7.54 69.46 -1.59
CA ARG A 554 6.81 69.45 -2.87
C ARG A 554 5.51 68.65 -2.82
#